data_AF-A0A559QR91-F1
#
_entry.id   AF-A0A559QR91-F1
#
_cell.length_a   1.000
_cell.length_b   1.000
_cell.length_c   1.000
_cell.angle_alpha   90.00
_cell.angle_beta   90.00
_cell.angle_gamma   90.00
#
_symmetry.space_group_name_H-M   'P 1'
#
loop_
_entity.id
_entity.type
_entity.pdbx_description
1 polymer ?
#
loop_
_entity_poly.entity_id
_entity_poly.type
_entity_poly.pdbx_seq_one_letter_code
_entity_poly.pdbx_strand_id
1 'polypeptide(L)'
;MEAIMVKPEALVLVLVLVVESLKALLLGMFTALKRGKMGKFINKEDAEWLGGEVVSLDAPEPSRFFRAQRNALENLLPFSVLACCFILIGGNGLAATVYFTAFSLSRLAHCYAYLTCKPMMRRNAYSIGWLVQILLALHVATIVILGHLTVI
;
A
#
# COMPACT_ATOMS: atom_id res chain seq x y z
N MET A 1 4.47 7.73 -31.23
CA MET A 1 3.90 7.66 -29.87
C MET A 1 3.97 9.08 -29.34
N GLU A 2 2.87 9.84 -29.41
CA GLU A 2 2.83 11.19 -28.85
C GLU A 2 3.23 11.10 -27.38
N ALA A 3 4.24 11.86 -27.00
CA ALA A 3 4.63 11.96 -25.60
C ALA A 3 3.44 12.56 -24.86
N ILE A 4 2.69 11.71 -24.15
CA ILE A 4 1.68 12.17 -23.21
C ILE A 4 2.44 13.13 -22.28
N MET A 5 2.17 14.43 -22.38
CA MET A 5 2.70 15.41 -21.43
C MET A 5 1.97 15.19 -20.09
N VAL A 6 2.36 14.13 -19.40
CA VAL A 6 1.88 13.82 -18.05
C VAL A 6 2.46 14.89 -17.14
N LYS A 7 1.59 15.57 -16.39
CA LYS A 7 2.04 16.56 -15.39
C LYS A 7 3.04 15.89 -14.43
N PRO A 8 4.12 16.57 -14.00
CA PRO A 8 5.15 15.98 -13.16
C PRO A 8 4.60 15.26 -11.91
N GLU A 9 3.58 15.83 -11.26
CA GLU A 9 2.92 15.24 -10.10
C GLU A 9 2.19 13.91 -10.39
N ALA A 10 1.66 13.76 -11.61
CA ALA A 10 1.03 12.50 -12.03
C ALA A 10 2.08 11.42 -12.32
N LEU A 11 3.27 11.79 -12.80
CA LEU A 11 4.40 10.85 -12.93
C LEU A 11 4.84 10.31 -11.56
N VAL A 12 4.93 11.19 -10.55
CA VAL A 12 5.25 10.79 -9.18
C VAL A 12 4.20 9.81 -8.64
N LEU A 13 2.91 10.10 -8.85
CA LEU A 13 1.84 9.20 -8.45
C LEU A 13 1.98 7.82 -9.10
N VAL A 14 2.16 7.77 -10.43
CA VAL A 14 2.31 6.51 -11.18
C VAL A 14 3.49 5.71 -10.65
N LEU A 15 4.65 6.35 -10.43
CA LEU A 15 5.82 5.67 -9.89
C LEU A 15 5.54 5.08 -8.49
N VAL A 16 4.91 5.85 -7.61
CA VAL A 16 4.56 5.39 -6.25
C VAL A 16 3.58 4.21 -6.31
N LEU A 17 2.55 4.27 -7.15
CA LEU A 17 1.59 3.19 -7.31
C LEU A 17 2.26 1.92 -7.85
N VAL A 18 3.13 2.04 -8.85
CA VAL A 18 3.88 0.92 -9.41
C VAL A 18 4.76 0.28 -8.34
N VAL A 19 5.55 1.07 -7.61
CA VAL A 19 6.45 0.57 -6.56
C VAL A 19 5.67 -0.14 -5.45
N GLU A 20 4.61 0.48 -4.94
CA GLU A 20 3.82 -0.07 -3.85
C GLU A 20 3.04 -1.33 -4.27
N SER A 21 2.52 -1.35 -5.50
CA SER A 21 1.83 -2.52 -6.06
C SER A 21 2.79 -3.68 -6.29
N LEU A 22 3.95 -3.43 -6.90
CA LEU A 22 4.99 -4.44 -7.10
C LEU A 22 5.42 -5.06 -5.77
N LYS A 23 5.63 -4.23 -4.74
CA LYS A 23 5.92 -4.72 -3.39
C LYS A 23 4.81 -5.63 -2.86
N ALA A 24 3.54 -5.25 -2.99
CA ALA A 24 2.42 -6.06 -2.53
C ALA A 24 2.34 -7.40 -3.27
N LEU A 25 2.58 -7.42 -4.58
CA LEU A 25 2.65 -8.64 -5.39
C LEU A 25 3.80 -9.55 -4.96
N LEU A 26 5.00 -8.99 -4.75
CA LEU A 26 6.15 -9.74 -4.27
C LEU A 26 5.90 -10.36 -2.88
N LEU A 27 5.30 -9.61 -1.95
CA LEU A 27 4.93 -10.14 -0.63
C LEU A 27 3.92 -11.30 -0.73
N GLY A 28 2.97 -11.23 -1.65
CA GLY A 28 2.04 -12.32 -1.95
C GLY A 28 2.73 -13.56 -2.49
N MET A 29 3.64 -13.39 -3.45
CA MET A 29 4.47 -14.46 -3.98
C MET A 29 5.30 -15.13 -2.86
N PHE A 30 5.98 -14.36 -2.01
CA PHE A 30 6.74 -14.93 -0.88
C PHE A 30 5.88 -15.66 0.14
N THR A 31 4.64 -15.19 0.35
CA THR A 31 3.66 -15.89 1.19
C THR A 31 3.32 -17.26 0.62
N ALA A 32 3.01 -17.33 -0.68
CA ALA A 32 2.70 -18.59 -1.37
C ALA A 32 3.89 -19.57 -1.33
N LEU A 33 5.10 -19.08 -1.62
CA LEU A 33 6.33 -19.90 -1.55
C LEU A 33 6.60 -20.44 -0.13
N LYS A 34 6.38 -19.63 0.91
CA LYS A 34 6.55 -20.08 2.30
C LYS A 34 5.49 -21.10 2.70
N ARG A 35 4.23 -20.92 2.29
CA ARG A 35 3.17 -21.92 2.52
C ARG A 35 3.53 -23.26 1.88
N GLY A 36 3.93 -23.25 0.60
CA GLY A 36 4.37 -24.46 -0.11
C GLY A 36 5.52 -25.17 0.60
N LYS A 37 6.55 -24.41 1.03
CA LYS A 37 7.69 -24.98 1.78
C LYS A 37 7.33 -25.57 3.14
N MET A 38 6.29 -25.04 3.81
CA MET A 38 5.84 -25.57 5.10
C MET A 38 4.89 -26.76 4.96
N GLY A 39 4.40 -27.05 3.74
CA GLY A 39 3.41 -28.11 3.51
C GLY A 39 2.09 -27.86 4.25
N LYS A 40 1.75 -26.61 4.58
CA LYS A 40 0.56 -26.25 5.36
C LYS A 40 -0.41 -25.46 4.49
N PHE A 41 -1.59 -26.03 4.26
CA PHE A 41 -2.60 -25.48 3.36
C PHE A 41 -3.94 -25.35 4.07
N ILE A 42 -4.68 -24.27 3.80
CA ILE A 42 -6.03 -24.07 4.33
C ILE A 42 -7.03 -24.91 3.52
N ASN A 43 -6.78 -24.97 2.21
CA ASN A 43 -7.59 -25.65 1.23
C ASN A 43 -7.22 -27.14 1.16
N LYS A 44 -8.25 -28.00 1.13
CA LYS A 44 -8.05 -29.46 1.11
C LYS A 44 -7.47 -29.91 -0.22
N GLU A 45 -7.96 -29.35 -1.31
CA GLU A 45 -7.51 -29.61 -2.67
C GLU A 45 -6.02 -29.28 -2.86
N ASP A 46 -5.53 -28.18 -2.26
CA ASP A 46 -4.13 -27.79 -2.30
C ASP A 46 -3.25 -28.79 -1.52
N ALA A 47 -3.74 -29.24 -0.35
CA ALA A 47 -3.04 -30.20 0.49
C ALA A 47 -2.92 -31.58 -0.19
N GLU A 48 -4.00 -32.04 -0.82
CA GLU A 48 -4.03 -33.29 -1.57
C GLU A 48 -3.12 -33.23 -2.80
N TRP A 49 -3.15 -32.11 -3.54
CA TRP A 49 -2.35 -31.95 -4.75
C TRP A 49 -0.85 -31.79 -4.47
N LEU A 50 -0.48 -31.04 -3.43
CA LEU A 50 0.91 -30.68 -3.13
C LEU A 50 1.55 -31.56 -2.04
N GLY A 51 0.80 -32.54 -1.48
CA GLY A 51 1.30 -33.46 -0.46
C GLY A 51 1.53 -32.79 0.89
N GLY A 52 0.55 -32.05 1.40
CA GLY A 52 0.63 -31.31 2.65
C GLY A 52 -0.50 -31.61 3.66
N GLU A 53 -0.45 -30.89 4.78
CA GLU A 53 -1.44 -30.95 5.86
C GLU A 53 -2.49 -29.84 5.68
N VAL A 54 -3.76 -30.21 5.89
CA VAL A 54 -4.86 -29.25 5.98
C VAL A 54 -4.86 -28.61 7.35
N VAL A 55 -4.77 -27.29 7.37
CA VAL A 55 -4.67 -26.48 8.58
C VAL A 55 -5.91 -25.60 8.70
N SER A 56 -6.42 -25.44 9.94
CA SER A 56 -7.55 -24.55 10.22
C SER A 56 -7.27 -23.10 9.77
N LEU A 57 -8.32 -22.40 9.35
CA LEU A 57 -8.31 -20.95 9.11
C LEU A 57 -7.80 -20.16 10.32
N ASP A 58 -8.08 -20.64 11.53
CA ASP A 58 -7.69 -20.01 12.79
C ASP A 58 -6.25 -20.33 13.22
N ALA A 59 -5.55 -21.17 12.45
CA ALA A 59 -4.17 -21.47 12.77
C ALA A 59 -3.30 -20.20 12.69
N PRO A 60 -2.21 -20.13 13.48
CA PRO A 60 -1.31 -18.99 13.47
C PRO A 60 -0.92 -18.63 12.03
N GLU A 61 -1.29 -17.41 11.60
CA GLU A 61 -1.12 -16.95 10.23
C GLU A 61 0.27 -17.32 9.67
N PRO A 62 0.32 -18.05 8.55
CA PRO A 62 1.48 -18.87 8.19
C PRO A 62 2.75 -18.07 7.91
N SER A 63 2.67 -16.75 7.63
CA SER A 63 3.88 -15.96 7.37
C SER A 63 3.75 -14.48 7.75
N ARG A 64 4.88 -13.90 8.21
CA ARG A 64 5.03 -12.44 8.34
C ARG A 64 4.81 -11.70 7.01
N PHE A 65 5.11 -12.37 5.89
CA PHE A 65 4.87 -11.85 4.54
C PHE A 65 3.39 -11.60 4.28
N PHE A 66 2.51 -12.51 4.72
CA PHE A 66 1.06 -12.35 4.56
C PHE A 66 0.54 -11.12 5.30
N ARG A 67 0.94 -10.95 6.57
CA ARG A 67 0.53 -9.77 7.35
C ARG A 67 1.09 -8.47 6.77
N ALA A 68 2.33 -8.49 6.28
CA ALA A 68 2.92 -7.35 5.59
C ALA A 68 2.17 -7.04 4.29
N GLN A 69 1.77 -8.06 3.52
CA GLN A 69 0.97 -7.91 2.30
C GLN A 69 -0.40 -7.32 2.59
N ARG A 70 -1.13 -7.89 3.56
CA ARG A 70 -2.46 -7.41 3.96
C ARG A 70 -2.40 -5.93 4.32
N ASN A 71 -1.45 -5.56 5.17
CA ASN A 71 -1.28 -4.16 5.56
C ASN A 71 -0.85 -3.26 4.39
N ALA A 72 -0.06 -3.77 3.43
CA ALA A 72 0.28 -3.03 2.21
C ALA A 72 -0.97 -2.74 1.38
N LEU A 73 -1.83 -3.73 1.15
CA LEU A 73 -3.07 -3.57 0.39
C LEU A 73 -4.08 -2.65 1.10
N GLU A 74 -4.29 -2.83 2.41
CA GLU A 74 -5.17 -2.00 3.25
C GLU A 74 -4.82 -0.50 3.20
N ASN A 75 -3.54 -0.15 3.00
CA ASN A 75 -3.10 1.24 2.92
C ASN A 75 -2.97 1.74 1.48
N LEU A 76 -2.63 0.85 0.52
CA LEU A 76 -2.50 1.23 -0.88
C LEU A 76 -3.86 1.64 -1.48
N LEU A 77 -4.92 0.92 -1.13
CA LEU A 77 -6.27 1.22 -1.63
C LEU A 77 -6.73 2.65 -1.26
N PRO A 78 -6.84 3.04 0.02
CA PRO A 78 -7.29 4.39 0.38
C PRO A 78 -6.33 5.47 -0.15
N PHE A 79 -5.01 5.26 -0.09
CA PHE A 79 -4.06 6.20 -0.66
C PHE A 79 -4.27 6.41 -2.15
N SER A 80 -4.44 5.33 -2.93
CA SER A 80 -4.62 5.43 -4.38
C SER A 80 -5.86 6.24 -4.76
N VAL A 81 -6.98 6.04 -4.05
CA VAL A 81 -8.20 6.83 -4.25
C VAL A 81 -7.95 8.30 -3.94
N LEU A 82 -7.41 8.61 -2.76
CA LEU A 82 -7.16 9.99 -2.33
C LEU A 82 -6.17 10.73 -3.25
N ALA A 83 -5.09 10.05 -3.65
CA ALA A 83 -4.07 10.62 -4.51
C ALA A 83 -4.58 10.88 -5.94
N CYS A 84 -5.38 9.96 -6.50
CA CYS A 84 -6.05 10.18 -7.78
C CYS A 84 -7.02 11.37 -7.69
N CYS A 85 -7.83 11.45 -6.64
CA CYS A 85 -8.71 12.60 -6.41
C CYS A 85 -7.91 13.92 -6.33
N PHE A 86 -6.79 13.93 -5.60
CA PHE A 86 -5.95 15.13 -5.46
C PHE A 86 -5.40 15.63 -6.80
N ILE A 87 -4.98 14.71 -7.69
CA ILE A 87 -4.53 15.07 -9.04
C ILE A 87 -5.70 15.56 -9.91
N LEU A 88 -6.84 14.88 -9.86
CA LEU A 88 -8.02 15.21 -10.68
C LEU A 88 -8.59 16.59 -10.36
N ILE A 89 -8.61 16.99 -9.08
CA ILE A 89 -9.08 18.32 -8.66
C ILE A 89 -8.03 19.42 -8.86
N GLY A 90 -6.88 19.12 -9.47
CA GLY A 90 -5.83 20.09 -9.74
C GLY A 90 -5.07 20.54 -8.49
N GLY A 91 -4.87 19.64 -7.52
CA GLY A 91 -4.08 19.92 -6.32
C GLY A 91 -2.65 20.37 -6.63
N ASN A 92 -2.06 21.12 -5.70
CA ASN A 92 -0.73 21.70 -5.88
C ASN A 92 0.36 20.62 -6.12
N GLY A 93 1.18 20.78 -7.16
CA GLY A 93 2.19 19.79 -7.56
C GLY A 93 3.31 19.55 -6.54
N LEU A 94 3.72 20.56 -5.78
CA LEU A 94 4.69 20.40 -4.69
C LEU A 94 4.07 19.59 -3.55
N ALA A 95 2.83 19.91 -3.17
CA ALA A 95 2.11 19.16 -2.14
C ALA A 95 1.91 17.69 -2.55
N ALA A 96 1.50 17.43 -3.80
CA ALA A 96 1.40 16.07 -4.35
C ALA A 96 2.72 15.30 -4.20
N THR A 97 3.83 15.91 -4.63
CA THR A 97 5.16 15.30 -4.57
C THR A 97 5.53 14.92 -3.13
N VAL A 98 5.28 15.81 -2.17
CA VAL A 98 5.55 15.57 -0.74
C VAL A 98 4.70 14.42 -0.20
N TYR A 99 3.37 14.46 -0.39
CA TYR A 99 2.49 13.41 0.14
C TYR A 99 2.81 12.05 -0.45
N PHE A 100 2.98 11.96 -1.78
CA PHE A 100 3.17 10.67 -2.45
C PHE A 100 4.52 10.05 -2.10
N THR A 101 5.58 10.85 -2.07
CA THR A 101 6.91 10.38 -1.70
C THR A 101 6.97 10.00 -0.22
N ALA A 102 6.41 10.82 0.68
CA ALA A 102 6.38 10.53 2.11
C ALA A 102 5.59 9.25 2.40
N PHE A 103 4.45 9.05 1.72
CA PHE A 103 3.70 7.81 1.79
C PHE A 103 4.59 6.64 1.36
N SER A 104 5.11 6.65 0.13
CA SER A 104 5.92 5.54 -0.40
C SER A 104 7.09 5.17 0.51
N LEU A 105 7.88 6.15 0.95
CA LEU A 105 9.01 5.92 1.85
C LEU A 105 8.57 5.31 3.20
N SER A 106 7.49 5.83 3.79
CA SER A 106 6.96 5.27 5.04
C SER A 106 6.52 3.82 4.88
N ARG A 107 5.92 3.46 3.73
CA ARG A 107 5.44 2.11 3.44
C ARG A 107 6.57 1.14 3.13
N LEU A 108 7.65 1.60 2.49
CA LEU A 108 8.87 0.83 2.29
C LEU A 108 9.58 0.57 3.64
N ALA A 109 9.71 1.60 4.47
CA ALA A 109 10.29 1.48 5.81
C ALA A 109 9.46 0.55 6.71
N HIS A 110 8.13 0.65 6.66
CA HIS A 110 7.23 -0.24 7.38
C HIS A 110 7.42 -1.70 6.95
N CYS A 111 7.46 -1.96 5.63
CA CYS A 111 7.70 -3.30 5.10
C CYS A 111 9.05 -3.87 5.55
N TYR A 112 10.12 -3.09 5.42
CA TYR A 112 11.45 -3.46 5.88
C TYR A 112 11.47 -3.81 7.38
N ALA A 113 10.87 -2.96 8.21
CA ALA A 113 10.79 -3.18 9.65
C ALA A 113 9.96 -4.42 10.00
N TYR A 114 8.92 -4.73 9.21
CA TYR A 114 8.12 -5.94 9.35
C TYR A 114 8.95 -7.20 9.08
N LEU A 115 9.72 -7.20 8.00
CA LEU A 115 10.53 -8.34 7.57
C LEU A 115 11.76 -8.57 8.46
N THR A 116 12.32 -7.50 9.03
CA THR A 116 13.50 -7.54 9.92
C THR A 116 13.15 -7.61 11.41
N CYS A 117 11.88 -7.83 11.75
CA CYS A 117 11.42 -7.95 13.14
C CYS A 117 11.76 -6.74 14.03
N LYS A 118 11.64 -5.51 13.50
CA LYS A 118 11.92 -4.26 14.24
C LYS A 118 10.60 -3.57 14.66
N PRO A 119 10.04 -3.88 15.85
CA PRO A 119 8.68 -3.46 16.22
C PRO A 119 8.52 -1.93 16.37
N MET A 120 9.50 -1.23 16.95
CA MET A 120 9.45 0.23 17.12
C MET A 120 9.47 0.95 15.77
N MET A 121 10.40 0.56 14.88
CA MET A 121 10.47 1.12 13.53
C MET A 121 9.17 0.86 12.75
N ARG A 122 8.62 -0.36 12.87
CA ARG A 122 7.34 -0.71 12.23
C ARG A 122 6.23 0.22 12.71
N ARG A 123 6.05 0.40 14.03
CA ARG A 123 5.03 1.30 14.57
C ARG A 123 5.20 2.72 14.07
N ASN A 124 6.41 3.27 14.17
CA ASN A 124 6.66 4.66 13.80
C ASN A 124 6.44 4.89 12.29
N ALA A 125 6.93 3.97 11.44
CA ALA A 125 6.72 4.04 9.99
C ALA A 125 5.24 3.92 9.61
N TYR A 126 4.48 3.06 10.31
CA TYR A 126 3.03 2.97 10.13
C TYR A 126 2.34 4.30 10.47
N SER A 127 2.66 4.89 11.62
CA SER A 127 2.08 6.15 12.07
C SER A 127 2.35 7.30 11.10
N ILE A 128 3.56 7.37 10.52
CA ILE A 128 3.89 8.39 9.50
C ILE A 128 3.03 8.20 8.25
N GLY A 129 2.96 6.98 7.71
CA GLY A 129 2.16 6.71 6.51
C GLY A 129 0.66 6.91 6.73
N TRP A 130 0.17 6.62 7.93
CA TRP A 130 -1.21 6.91 8.32
C TRP A 130 -1.46 8.43 8.40
N LEU A 131 -0.58 9.18 9.04
CA LEU A 131 -0.70 10.64 9.15
C LEU A 131 -0.69 11.32 7.78
N VAL A 132 0.19 10.88 6.87
CA VAL A 132 0.25 11.37 5.49
C VAL A 132 -1.08 11.19 4.77
N GLN A 133 -1.73 10.03 4.92
CA GLN A 133 -3.05 9.78 4.31
C GLN A 133 -4.14 10.67 4.91
N ILE A 134 -4.15 10.88 6.23
CA ILE A 134 -5.10 11.79 6.89
C ILE A 134 -4.91 13.22 6.38
N LEU A 135 -3.66 13.70 6.32
CA LEU A 135 -3.36 15.04 5.83
C LEU A 135 -3.76 15.21 4.36
N LEU A 136 -3.50 14.21 3.52
CA LEU A 136 -3.93 14.22 2.13
C LEU A 136 -5.45 14.26 2.02
N ALA A 137 -6.17 13.46 2.80
CA ALA A 137 -7.64 13.45 2.81
C ALA A 137 -8.23 14.80 3.23
N LEU A 138 -7.70 15.41 4.30
CA LEU A 138 -8.12 16.73 4.76
C LEU A 138 -7.85 17.81 3.72
N HIS A 139 -6.71 17.73 3.03
CA HIS A 139 -6.35 18.68 1.97
C HIS A 139 -7.31 18.55 0.78
N VAL A 140 -7.58 17.32 0.32
CA VAL A 140 -8.59 17.06 -0.72
C VAL A 140 -9.96 17.63 -0.31
N ALA A 141 -10.43 17.34 0.91
CA ALA A 141 -11.71 17.84 1.40
C ALA A 141 -11.76 19.37 1.44
N THR A 142 -10.67 20.01 1.87
CA THR A 142 -10.58 21.48 1.94
C THR A 142 -10.64 22.13 0.56
N ILE A 143 -9.93 21.58 -0.43
CA ILE A 143 -9.98 22.08 -1.82
C ILE A 143 -11.42 21.98 -2.36
N VAL A 144 -12.09 20.85 -2.13
CA VAL A 144 -13.47 20.64 -2.60
C VAL A 144 -14.44 21.61 -1.93
N ILE A 145 -14.38 21.73 -0.60
CA ILE A 145 -15.29 22.60 0.16
C ILE A 145 -15.07 24.08 -0.21
N LEU A 146 -13.84 24.56 -0.20
CA LEU A 146 -13.53 25.94 -0.54
C LEU A 146 -13.82 26.25 -2.01
N GLY A 147 -13.50 25.32 -2.91
CA GLY A 147 -13.81 25.46 -4.34
C GLY A 147 -15.32 25.54 -4.61
N HIS A 148 -16.14 24.80 -3.86
CA HIS A 148 -17.60 24.94 -3.95
C HIS A 148 -18.11 26.28 -3.42
N LEU A 149 -17.53 26.79 -2.32
CA LEU A 149 -17.95 28.07 -1.73
C LEU A 149 -17.62 29.29 -2.60
N THR A 150 -16.63 29.21 -3.48
CA THR A 150 -16.27 30.31 -4.40
C THR A 150 -17.12 30.37 -5.66
N VAL A 151 -17.93 29.34 -5.93
CA VAL A 151 -18.77 29.24 -7.14
C VAL A 151 -20.23 29.67 -6.86
N ILE A 152 -20.60 29.83 -5.59
CA ILE A 152 -21.91 30.36 -5.14
C ILE A 152 -21.76 31.85 -4.84
#